data_AF-A0A438M9C0-F1
#
_entry.id   AF-A0A438M9C0-F1
#
_cell.length_a   1.000
_cell.length_b   1.000
_cell.length_c   1.000
_cell.angle_alpha   90.00
_cell.angle_beta   90.00
_cell.angle_gamma   90.00
#
_symmetry.space_group_name_H-M   'P 1'
#
loop_
_entity.id
_entity.type
_entity.pdbx_description
1 polymer ?
#
loop_
_entity_poly.entity_id
_entity_poly.type
_entity_poly.pdbx_seq_one_letter_code
_entity_poly.pdbx_strand_id
1 'polypeptide(L)' 'MSELPEETGDERVDAIVAGLGRLGELPVGAHVAVFDEAFSELEATLAAVEAVEATQVPGVAAEPAPGER' A
#
# COMPACT_ATOMS: atom_id res chain seq x y z
N MET A 1 26.97 -2.67 -11.58
CA MET A 1 26.04 -1.54 -11.65
C MET A 1 24.93 -1.86 -10.66
N SER A 2 24.89 -1.18 -9.52
CA SER A 2 23.69 -1.18 -8.69
C SER A 2 22.89 0.03 -9.14
N GLU A 3 21.91 -0.19 -10.02
CA GLU A 3 20.81 0.76 -10.14
C GLU A 3 20.07 0.69 -8.80
N LEU A 4 20.14 1.77 -8.03
CA LEU A 4 19.22 1.92 -6.91
C LEU A 4 17.81 1.90 -7.50
N PRO A 5 16.84 1.22 -6.85
CA PRO A 5 15.46 1.26 -7.31
C PRO A 5 15.01 2.73 -7.41
N GLU A 6 14.37 3.09 -8.52
CA GLU A 6 13.73 4.40 -8.66
C GLU A 6 12.71 4.56 -7.54
N GLU A 7 12.69 5.75 -6.91
CA GLU A 7 11.66 6.07 -5.91
C GLU A 7 10.28 5.91 -6.54
N THR A 8 9.41 5.18 -5.85
CA THR A 8 8.04 4.88 -6.29
C THR A 8 7.11 6.08 -6.13
N GLY A 9 7.56 7.12 -5.42
CA GLY A 9 6.79 8.33 -5.13
C GLY A 9 5.85 8.19 -3.94
N ASP A 10 5.83 7.04 -3.26
CA ASP A 10 5.18 6.83 -1.97
C ASP A 10 6.24 6.42 -0.94
N GLU A 11 6.52 7.31 0.02
CA GLU A 11 7.53 7.11 1.06
C GLU A 11 7.32 5.80 1.85
N ARG A 12 6.06 5.33 1.98
CA ARG A 12 5.74 4.07 2.67
C ARG A 12 6.21 2.88 1.83
N VAL A 13 5.98 2.92 0.53
CA VAL A 13 6.40 1.88 -0.41
C VAL A 13 7.92 1.88 -0.53
N ASP A 14 8.55 3.05 -0.59
CA ASP A 14 10.01 3.19 -0.67
C ASP A 14 10.70 2.64 0.58
N ALA A 15 10.13 2.83 1.78
CA ALA A 15 10.63 2.23 3.01
C ALA A 15 10.58 0.70 3.00
N ILE A 16 9.47 0.12 2.49
CA ILE A 16 9.30 -1.33 2.36
C ILE A 16 10.34 -1.90 1.38
N VAL A 17 10.53 -1.26 0.23
CA VAL A 17 11.52 -1.69 -0.79
C VAL A 17 12.95 -1.56 -0.26
N ALA A 18 13.28 -0.48 0.45
CA ALA A 18 14.58 -0.32 1.11
C ALA A 18 14.86 -1.47 2.10
N GLY A 19 13.82 -1.96 2.79
CA GLY A 19 13.90 -3.12 3.68
C GLY A 19 14.39 -4.40 3.00
N LEU A 20 14.13 -4.58 1.70
CA LEU A 20 14.62 -5.75 0.93
C LEU A 20 16.15 -5.76 0.77
N GLY A 21 16.84 -4.63 0.97
CA GLY A 21 18.30 -4.55 0.93
C GLY A 21 18.99 -5.51 1.90
N ARG A 22 18.33 -5.86 3.02
CA ARG A 22 18.85 -6.81 4.03
C ARG A 22 19.00 -8.25 3.51
N LEU A 23 18.37 -8.60 2.38
CA LEU A 23 18.48 -9.93 1.77
C LEU A 23 19.93 -10.29 1.41
N GLY A 24 20.75 -9.30 1.05
CA GLY A 24 22.16 -9.52 0.72
C GLY A 24 23.02 -9.95 1.91
N GLU A 25 22.54 -9.72 3.14
CA GLU A 25 23.24 -10.02 4.39
C GLU A 25 22.73 -11.31 5.05
N LEU A 26 21.59 -11.83 4.58
CA LEU A 26 20.90 -12.98 5.16
C LEU A 26 21.08 -14.24 4.30
N PRO A 27 21.07 -15.43 4.92
CA PRO A 27 21.04 -16.68 4.16
C PRO A 27 19.75 -16.80 3.36
N VAL A 28 19.82 -17.48 2.21
CA VAL A 28 18.67 -17.66 1.29
C VAL A 28 17.45 -18.26 2.00
N GLY A 29 17.65 -19.13 2.99
CA GLY A 29 16.55 -19.70 3.79
C GLY A 29 15.73 -18.67 4.57
N ALA A 30 16.30 -17.50 4.87
CA ALA A 30 15.61 -16.39 5.53
C ALA A 30 14.94 -15.42 4.53
N HIS A 31 15.23 -15.53 3.23
CA HIS A 31 14.70 -14.61 2.22
C HIS A 31 13.18 -14.68 2.12
N VAL A 32 12.60 -15.87 2.24
CA VAL A 32 11.14 -16.06 2.19
C VAL A 32 10.44 -15.26 3.29
N ALA A 33 10.95 -15.28 4.52
CA ALA A 33 10.36 -14.53 5.62
C ALA A 33 10.45 -13.01 5.39
N VAL A 34 11.56 -12.54 4.82
CA VAL A 34 11.74 -11.13 4.47
C VAL A 34 10.79 -10.69 3.36
N PHE A 35 10.57 -11.53 2.35
CA PHE A 35 9.59 -11.25 1.29
C PHE A 35 8.15 -11.26 1.82
N ASP A 36 7.81 -12.19 2.70
CA ASP A 36 6.47 -12.30 3.30
C ASP A 36 6.11 -11.06 4.13
N GLU A 37 7.07 -10.57 4.93
CA GLU A 37 6.95 -9.32 5.69
C GLU A 37 6.72 -8.11 4.76
N ALA A 38 7.61 -7.93 3.77
CA ALA A 38 7.49 -6.82 2.83
C ALA A 38 6.19 -6.86 2.01
N PHE A 39 5.73 -8.06 1.63
CA PHE A 39 4.48 -8.24 0.91
C PHE A 39 3.28 -7.88 1.78
N SER A 40 3.25 -8.34 3.04
CA SER A 40 2.19 -8.02 4.00
C SER A 40 2.10 -6.51 4.29
N GLU A 41 3.25 -5.83 4.42
CA GLU A 41 3.31 -4.38 4.61
C GLU A 41 2.80 -3.60 3.38
N LEU A 42 3.10 -4.10 2.18
CA LEU A 42 2.59 -3.51 0.94
C LEU A 42 1.07 -3.67 0.82
N GLU A 43 0.53 -4.85 1.11
CA GLU A 43 -0.92 -5.09 1.14
C GLU A 43 -1.62 -4.15 2.14
N ALA A 44 -1.05 -3.98 3.33
CA ALA A 44 -1.59 -3.04 4.32
C ALA A 44 -1.55 -1.58 3.83
N THR A 45 -0.47 -1.20 3.15
CA THR A 45 -0.32 0.15 2.56
C THR A 45 -1.37 0.41 1.48
N LEU A 46 -1.61 -0.57 0.61
CA LEU A 46 -2.64 -0.51 -0.43
C LEU A 46 -4.05 -0.45 0.16
N ALA A 47 -4.35 -1.31 1.14
CA ALA A 47 -5.66 -1.32 1.82
C ALA A 47 -5.95 0.02 2.51
N ALA A 48 -4.93 0.69 3.05
CA ALA A 48 -5.09 2.02 3.65
C ALA A 48 -5.44 3.09 2.61
N VAL A 49 -4.90 3.01 1.39
CA VAL A 49 -5.25 3.93 0.29
C VAL A 49 -6.70 3.69 -0.16
N GLU A 50 -7.09 2.43 -0.36
CA GLU A 50 -8.47 2.07 -0.72
C GLU A 50 -9.50 2.56 0.32
N ALA A 51 -9.17 2.44 1.60
CA ALA A 51 -10.03 2.93 2.68
C ALA A 51 -10.22 4.46 2.62
N VAL A 52 -9.16 5.21 2.30
CA VAL A 52 -9.21 6.68 2.14
C VAL A 52 -10.07 7.07 0.95
N GLU A 53 -9.94 6.36 -0.18
CA GLU A 53 -10.79 6.59 -1.36
C GLU A 53 -12.27 6.26 -1.08
N ALA A 54 -12.56 5.19 -0.33
CA ALA A 54 -13.92 4.82 0.05
C ALA A 54 -14.61 5.85 0.97
N THR A 55 -13.87 6.56 1.81
CA THR A 55 -14.40 7.67 2.63
C THR A 55 -14.64 8.97 1.86
N GLN A 56 -14.10 9.12 0.65
CA GLN A 56 -14.20 10.35 -0.15
C GLN A 56 -15.39 10.36 -1.14
N VAL A 57 -16.31 9.39 -1.06
CA VAL A 57 -17.63 9.45 -1.72
C VAL A 57 -18.76 9.81 -0.74
N PRO A 58 -18.94 11.09 -0.36
CA PRO A 58 -20.20 11.58 0.18
C PRO A 58 -21.11 11.95 -1.00
N GLY A 59 -21.84 10.97 -1.54
CA GLY A 59 -22.55 11.14 -2.81
C GLY A 59 -23.79 10.29 -3.04
N VAL A 60 -24.42 9.74 -2.00
CA VAL A 60 -25.86 9.40 -2.08
C VAL A 60 -26.58 10.45 -1.26
N ALA A 61 -26.81 11.60 -1.89
CA ALA A 61 -27.86 12.50 -1.46
C ALA A 61 -29.16 11.69 -1.47
N ALA A 62 -29.79 11.54 -0.30
CA ALA A 62 -31.14 11.05 -0.21
C ALA A 62 -32.02 11.92 -1.12
N GLU A 63 -32.52 11.31 -2.19
CA GLU A 63 -33.50 11.91 -3.09
C GLU A 63 -34.71 12.34 -2.25
N PRO A 64 -35.09 13.63 -2.20
CA PRO A 64 -36.36 14.01 -1.58
C PRO A 64 -37.47 13.51 -2.51
N ALA A 65 -38.30 12.61 -1.99
CA ALA A 65 -39.45 12.06 -2.70
C ALA A 65 -40.33 13.19 -3.28
N PRO A 66 -40.82 13.07 -4.53
CA PRO A 66 -41.68 14.09 -5.12
C PRO A 66 -43.11 13.85 -4.67
N GLY A 67 -43.66 14.75 -3.86
CA GLY A 67 -45.11 14.82 -3.69
C GLY A 67 -45.55 15.37 -2.34
N GLU A 68 -45.78 16.68 -2.28
CA GLU A 68 -46.81 17.27 -1.44
C GLU A 68 -47.08 18.69 -1.95
N ARG A 69 -47.99 18.83 -2.94
CA ARG A 69 -49.03 19.87 -3.04
C ARG A 69 -50.09 19.48 -4.06
#